data_AF-A0A3R7W4W0-F1
#
_entry.id   AF-A0A3R7W4W0-F1
#
_cell.length_a   1.000
_cell.length_b   1.000
_cell.length_c   1.000
_cell.angle_alpha   90.00
_cell.angle_beta   90.00
_cell.angle_gamma   90.00
#
_symmetry.space_group_name_H-M   'P 1'
#
loop_
_entity.id
_entity.type
_entity.pdbx_description
1 polymer ?
#
loop_
_entity_poly.entity_id
_entity_poly.type
_entity_poly.pdbx_seq_one_letter_code
_entity_poly.pdbx_strand_id
1 'polypeptide(L)'
;MIVLLLLLLFCIVLLCHGVNPLRVLRSSFKGPQRPHISVSDREREALLAIDRKARVRYTGKVPLYTDTIAELAACETLRETEAFIKVIDVHRVLSSKVKAQHFAHFCSTRLQLPMLSVETLATIILSLQKFAAEPDVVTCIRDCFCAKRKMACMQLKDKVDTKFPMFDLIYHCIQSRIERETILTHFEAEAARFRTSSTYFAPIKLLCDIDDTMLAALFDTRYPELTVYPGVHQFAQELLRRSAMIAADYADQHSGYEHDDSDSDTDLEAGTTDRLTKPKEMQRVAFLTARPEVLRKRSLQELRACGFQHFTLLMGRFANMWGSQRIASGKLRVSGKD
;
A
#
# COMPACT_ATOMS: atom_id res chain seq x y z
N MET A 1 13.26 -10.38 -43.34
CA MET A 1 12.13 -11.25 -43.73
C MET A 1 11.49 -12.00 -42.57
N ILE A 2 12.26 -12.68 -41.71
CA ILE A 2 11.72 -13.49 -40.59
C ILE A 2 10.85 -12.66 -39.62
N VAL A 3 11.29 -11.46 -39.24
CA VAL A 3 10.53 -10.56 -38.36
C VAL A 3 9.21 -10.11 -38.97
N LEU A 4 9.18 -9.86 -40.28
CA LEU A 4 7.98 -9.49 -41.01
C LEU A 4 6.98 -10.66 -41.05
N LEU A 5 7.49 -11.88 -41.26
CA LEU A 5 6.68 -13.10 -41.26
C LEU A 5 6.06 -13.35 -39.88
N LEU A 6 6.82 -13.16 -38.79
CA LEU A 6 6.35 -13.30 -37.42
C LEU A 6 5.29 -12.24 -37.06
N LEU A 7 5.48 -10.99 -37.49
CA LEU A 7 4.48 -9.93 -37.31
C LEU A 7 3.19 -10.22 -38.08
N LEU A 8 3.30 -10.76 -39.28
CA LEU A 8 2.15 -11.14 -40.11
C LEU A 8 1.39 -12.31 -39.49
N LEU A 9 2.12 -13.33 -39.00
CA LEU A 9 1.53 -14.47 -38.28
C LEU A 9 0.82 -14.00 -37.00
N PHE A 10 1.43 -13.09 -36.25
CA PHE A 10 0.84 -12.48 -35.06
C PHE A 10 -0.45 -11.69 -35.40
N CYS A 11 -0.46 -10.93 -36.49
CA CYS A 11 -1.67 -10.21 -36.94
C CYS A 11 -2.79 -11.17 -37.37
N ILE A 12 -2.45 -12.28 -38.04
CA ILE A 12 -3.41 -13.31 -38.44
C ILE A 12 -4.02 -13.98 -37.21
N VAL A 13 -3.19 -14.36 -36.22
CA VAL A 13 -3.68 -14.93 -34.95
C VAL A 13 -4.62 -13.97 -34.23
N LEU A 14 -4.27 -12.68 -34.16
CA LEU A 14 -5.15 -11.67 -33.56
C LEU A 14 -6.49 -11.54 -34.29
N LEU A 15 -6.48 -11.53 -35.62
CA LEU A 15 -7.71 -11.47 -36.44
C LEU A 15 -8.59 -12.72 -36.27
N CYS A 16 -7.99 -13.91 -36.24
CA CYS A 16 -8.71 -15.16 -36.00
C CYS A 16 -9.36 -15.21 -34.61
N HIS A 17 -8.81 -14.48 -33.64
CA HIS A 17 -9.39 -14.32 -32.30
C HIS A 17 -10.28 -13.08 -32.15
N GLY A 18 -10.67 -12.42 -33.26
CA GLY A 18 -11.57 -11.26 -33.25
C GLY A 18 -10.93 -9.95 -32.79
N VAL A 19 -9.61 -9.90 -32.66
CA VAL A 19 -8.85 -8.73 -32.19
C VAL A 19 -8.28 -7.97 -33.38
N ASN A 20 -8.68 -6.70 -33.54
CA ASN A 20 -8.19 -5.86 -34.64
C ASN A 20 -6.72 -5.41 -34.39
N PRO A 21 -5.75 -5.78 -35.25
CA PRO A 21 -4.32 -5.54 -35.03
C PRO A 21 -3.95 -4.05 -35.06
N LEU A 22 -4.70 -3.21 -35.79
CA LEU A 22 -4.50 -1.75 -35.79
C LEU A 22 -4.92 -1.10 -34.46
N ARG A 23 -5.78 -1.76 -33.69
CA ARG A 23 -6.23 -1.34 -32.36
C ARG A 23 -5.17 -1.60 -31.29
N VAL A 24 -4.38 -2.66 -31.46
CA VAL A 24 -3.25 -3.03 -30.58
C VAL A 24 -2.06 -2.08 -30.74
N LEU A 25 -1.82 -1.59 -31.96
CA LEU A 25 -0.72 -0.64 -32.23
C LEU A 25 -1.01 0.80 -31.76
N ARG A 26 -2.29 1.22 -31.72
CA ARG A 26 -2.67 2.58 -31.26
C ARG A 26 -2.63 2.76 -29.74
N SER A 27 -2.71 1.70 -28.95
CA SER A 27 -2.69 1.80 -27.47
C SER A 27 -1.28 1.97 -26.88
N SER A 28 -0.22 1.86 -27.70
CA SER A 28 1.17 1.97 -27.25
C SER A 28 1.72 3.40 -27.13
N PHE A 29 0.99 4.44 -27.55
CA PHE A 29 1.53 5.81 -27.66
C PHE A 29 0.70 6.93 -27.01
N LYS A 30 0.13 6.70 -25.81
CA LYS A 30 -0.31 7.81 -24.94
C LYS A 30 0.15 7.59 -23.50
N GLY A 31 1.20 8.32 -23.12
CA GLY A 31 1.63 8.44 -21.73
C GLY A 31 0.80 9.51 -21.00
N PRO A 32 0.43 9.32 -19.72
CA PRO A 32 -0.29 10.32 -18.96
C PRO A 32 0.65 11.45 -18.48
N GLN A 33 0.25 12.69 -18.69
CA GLN A 33 0.78 13.86 -17.98
C GLN A 33 0.35 13.79 -16.51
N ARG A 34 1.29 14.03 -15.59
CA ARG A 34 1.03 14.08 -14.14
C ARG A 34 0.57 15.49 -13.74
N PRO A 35 -0.48 15.65 -12.93
CA PRO A 35 -0.79 16.93 -12.31
C PRO A 35 0.16 17.20 -11.13
N HIS A 36 0.67 18.43 -11.05
CA HIS A 36 1.38 18.96 -9.89
C HIS A 36 0.35 19.22 -8.77
N ILE A 37 0.60 18.67 -7.58
CA ILE A 37 -0.16 18.95 -6.36
C ILE A 37 0.55 20.10 -5.64
N SER A 38 -0.15 21.23 -5.46
CA SER A 38 0.29 22.37 -4.67
C SER A 38 -0.10 22.18 -3.21
N VAL A 39 0.87 22.32 -2.31
CA VAL A 39 0.68 22.36 -0.85
C VAL A 39 0.19 23.75 -0.46
N SER A 40 -0.75 23.84 0.49
CA SER A 40 -1.44 25.06 0.93
C SER A 40 -0.50 26.01 1.70
N ASP A 41 -0.61 27.31 1.42
CA ASP A 41 0.26 28.37 1.94
C ASP A 41 0.17 28.57 3.48
N ARG A 42 -0.82 28.00 4.16
CA ARG A 42 -0.92 28.09 5.63
C ARG A 42 0.00 27.11 6.39
N GLU A 43 0.34 25.95 5.82
CA GLU A 43 1.37 25.07 6.39
C GLU A 43 2.78 25.66 6.21
N ARG A 44 2.91 26.65 5.32
CA ARG A 44 4.15 27.32 4.93
C ARG A 44 4.61 28.36 5.94
N GLU A 45 3.68 29.02 6.63
CA GLU A 45 3.97 30.07 7.62
C GLU A 45 4.27 29.51 9.02
N ALA A 46 3.61 28.43 9.45
CA ALA A 46 3.90 27.79 10.75
C ALA A 46 5.30 27.16 10.82
N LEU A 47 5.93 26.86 9.67
CA LEU A 47 7.26 26.26 9.56
C LEU A 47 8.42 27.27 9.59
N LEU A 48 8.13 28.57 9.65
CA LEU A 48 9.11 29.67 9.67
C LEU A 48 9.47 30.15 11.09
N ALA A 49 8.75 29.70 12.10
CA ALA A 49 9.05 30.05 13.48
C ALA A 49 9.98 29.00 14.11
N ILE A 50 11.19 29.43 14.46
CA ILE A 50 12.13 28.81 15.42
C ILE A 50 13.14 27.81 14.83
N ASP A 51 14.28 28.40 14.49
CA ASP A 51 15.65 27.96 14.82
C ASP A 51 16.26 26.74 14.09
N ARG A 52 17.52 26.91 13.62
CA ARG A 52 18.44 26.04 12.82
C ARG A 52 17.88 25.20 11.64
N LYS A 53 16.61 24.78 11.68
CA LYS A 53 15.78 23.97 10.77
C LYS A 53 15.50 24.60 9.39
N ALA A 54 15.96 25.83 9.17
CA ALA A 54 15.79 26.55 7.91
C ALA A 54 16.79 26.17 6.80
N ARG A 55 17.91 25.48 7.12
CA ARG A 55 18.96 25.23 6.11
C ARG A 55 18.63 24.15 5.09
N VAL A 56 17.79 23.17 5.45
CA VAL A 56 17.39 22.10 4.50
C VAL A 56 16.13 22.48 3.71
N ARG A 57 15.46 23.59 4.06
CA ARG A 57 14.14 23.92 3.50
C ARG A 57 14.23 24.89 2.33
N TYR A 58 13.95 24.31 1.16
CA TYR A 58 13.29 24.96 0.02
C TYR A 58 14.12 25.88 -0.88
N THR A 59 14.88 25.25 -1.79
CA THR A 59 15.20 25.84 -3.11
C THR A 59 14.48 25.12 -4.27
N GLY A 60 13.48 24.28 -3.98
CA GLY A 60 12.83 23.42 -5.00
C GLY A 60 13.72 22.29 -5.53
N LYS A 61 14.96 22.15 -5.01
CA LYS A 61 15.90 21.07 -5.33
C LYS A 61 15.83 19.97 -4.28
N VAL A 62 15.92 18.71 -4.73
CA VAL A 62 15.99 17.54 -3.84
C VAL A 62 17.27 17.65 -3.00
N PRO A 63 17.20 17.55 -1.66
CA PRO A 63 18.38 17.64 -0.81
C PRO A 63 19.37 16.51 -1.13
N LEU A 64 20.67 16.79 -1.00
CA LEU A 64 21.71 15.77 -1.14
C LEU A 64 21.56 14.73 -0.02
N TYR A 65 21.82 13.48 -0.37
CA TYR A 65 21.71 12.37 0.58
C TYR A 65 22.65 12.54 1.78
N THR A 66 23.88 13.00 1.54
CA THR A 66 24.89 13.24 2.58
C THR A 66 24.40 14.24 3.61
N ASP A 67 23.85 15.36 3.15
CA ASP A 67 23.36 16.45 4.00
C ASP A 67 22.15 15.97 4.79
N THR A 68 21.26 15.22 4.13
CA THR A 68 20.08 14.61 4.77
C THR A 68 20.48 13.69 5.93
N ILE A 69 21.49 12.83 5.74
CA ILE A 69 21.94 11.92 6.79
C ILE A 69 22.70 12.67 7.90
N ALA A 70 23.50 13.67 7.56
CA ALA A 70 24.23 14.47 8.55
C ALA A 70 23.25 15.23 9.46
N GLU A 71 22.21 15.83 8.89
CA GLU A 71 21.16 16.53 9.64
C GLU A 71 20.32 15.58 10.48
N LEU A 72 19.96 14.41 9.92
CA LEU A 72 19.28 13.36 10.71
C LEU A 72 20.15 12.86 11.87
N ALA A 73 21.47 12.75 11.66
CA ALA A 73 22.41 12.36 12.71
C ALA A 73 22.63 13.45 13.77
N ALA A 74 22.37 14.72 13.43
CA ALA A 74 22.47 15.86 14.33
C ALA A 74 21.19 16.09 15.15
N CYS A 75 20.09 15.38 14.86
CA CYS A 75 18.88 15.44 15.67
C CYS A 75 19.16 14.90 17.08
N GLU A 76 18.99 15.73 18.11
CA GLU A 76 19.26 15.35 19.50
C GLU A 76 18.07 14.63 20.13
N THR A 77 16.86 14.96 19.68
CA THR A 77 15.62 14.43 20.24
C THR A 77 14.87 13.50 19.29
N LEU A 78 14.08 12.59 19.85
CA LEU A 78 13.17 11.72 19.09
C LEU A 78 12.17 12.56 18.28
N ARG A 79 11.61 13.61 18.90
CA ARG A 79 10.63 14.50 18.27
C ARG A 79 11.20 15.20 17.04
N GLU A 80 12.45 15.65 17.09
CA GLU A 80 13.14 16.25 15.95
C GLU A 80 13.39 15.24 14.83
N THR A 81 13.85 14.04 15.21
CA THR A 81 14.08 12.93 14.26
C THR A 81 12.80 12.61 13.49
N GLU A 82 11.67 12.47 14.19
CA GLU A 82 10.38 12.19 13.56
C GLU A 82 9.89 13.34 12.68
N ALA A 83 9.98 14.58 13.18
CA ALA A 83 9.59 15.75 12.41
C ALA A 83 10.43 15.88 11.13
N PHE A 84 11.73 15.57 11.18
CA PHE A 84 12.62 15.60 10.04
C PHE A 84 12.26 14.52 9.01
N ILE A 85 12.08 13.26 9.44
CA ILE A 85 11.69 12.16 8.55
C ILE A 85 10.32 12.42 7.92
N LYS A 86 9.37 13.00 8.67
CA LYS A 86 8.03 13.31 8.15
C LYS A 86 8.04 14.38 7.05
N VAL A 87 8.93 15.37 7.17
CA VAL A 87 9.04 16.47 6.20
C VAL A 87 9.82 16.06 4.96
N ILE A 88 10.78 15.14 5.11
CA ILE A 88 11.63 14.71 4.02
C ILE A 88 11.00 13.53 3.30
N ASP A 89 10.81 13.68 2.00
CA ASP A 89 10.43 12.56 1.13
C ASP A 89 11.63 11.62 0.97
N VAL A 90 11.90 10.82 2.01
CA VAL A 90 13.05 9.90 2.10
C VAL A 90 13.08 8.97 0.89
N HIS A 91 11.91 8.56 0.39
CA HIS A 91 11.77 7.77 -0.82
C HIS A 91 12.40 8.44 -2.06
N ARG A 92 12.36 9.77 -2.20
CA ARG A 92 13.07 10.48 -3.28
C ARG A 92 14.58 10.55 -3.07
N VAL A 93 15.03 10.64 -1.82
CA VAL A 93 16.46 10.74 -1.49
C VAL A 93 17.17 9.41 -1.73
N LEU A 94 16.50 8.28 -1.47
CA LEU A 94 17.00 6.93 -1.69
C LEU A 94 16.95 6.53 -3.17
N SER A 95 17.80 7.17 -3.98
CA SER A 95 17.87 6.99 -5.43
C SER A 95 18.68 5.77 -5.89
N SER A 96 19.32 5.04 -4.97
CA SER A 96 20.25 3.95 -5.29
C SER A 96 20.31 2.92 -4.18
N LYS A 97 20.69 1.68 -4.54
CA LYS A 97 20.93 0.57 -3.62
C LYS A 97 21.90 0.93 -2.49
N VAL A 98 23.04 1.56 -2.81
CA VAL A 98 24.06 1.93 -1.81
C VAL A 98 23.49 2.89 -0.76
N LYS A 99 22.76 3.92 -1.19
CA LYS A 99 22.08 4.86 -0.26
C LYS A 99 21.03 4.17 0.60
N ALA A 100 20.28 3.23 0.03
CA ALA A 100 19.26 2.49 0.77
C ALA A 100 19.89 1.57 1.83
N GLN A 101 20.96 0.85 1.50
CA GLN A 101 21.70 0.03 2.46
C GLN A 101 22.33 0.88 3.58
N HIS A 102 22.97 2.00 3.22
CA HIS A 102 23.53 2.91 4.21
C HIS A 102 22.44 3.51 5.12
N PHE A 103 21.28 3.88 4.56
CA PHE A 103 20.15 4.37 5.35
C PHE A 103 19.56 3.29 6.26
N ALA A 104 19.42 2.05 5.77
CA ALA A 104 18.97 0.92 6.58
C ALA A 104 19.93 0.66 7.74
N HIS A 105 21.24 0.68 7.49
CA HIS A 105 22.25 0.56 8.53
C HIS A 105 22.19 1.71 9.54
N PHE A 106 22.02 2.94 9.08
CA PHE A 106 21.81 4.11 9.95
C PHE A 106 20.57 3.92 10.84
N CYS A 107 19.44 3.50 10.28
CA CYS A 107 18.23 3.23 11.03
C CYS A 107 18.45 2.18 12.12
N SER A 108 19.09 1.06 11.79
CA SER A 108 19.33 -0.02 12.76
C SER A 108 20.35 0.33 13.85
N THR A 109 21.27 1.27 13.59
CA THR A 109 22.36 1.61 14.54
C THR A 109 22.11 2.87 15.35
N ARG A 110 21.42 3.85 14.76
CA ARG A 110 21.23 5.19 15.36
C ARG A 110 19.81 5.44 15.82
N LEU A 111 18.81 4.84 15.18
CA LEU A 111 17.41 5.11 15.52
C LEU A 111 16.89 4.09 16.53
N GLN A 112 16.20 4.59 17.55
CA GLN A 112 15.46 3.75 18.49
C GLN A 112 14.10 3.38 17.89
N LEU A 113 14.10 2.45 16.93
CA LEU A 113 12.90 2.05 16.17
C LEU A 113 11.64 1.79 17.03
N PRO A 114 11.72 1.14 18.22
CA PRO A 114 10.55 0.92 19.07
C PRO A 114 9.90 2.20 19.59
N MET A 115 10.67 3.27 19.75
CA MET A 115 10.20 4.56 20.25
C MET A 115 9.57 5.41 19.14
N LEU A 116 9.97 5.20 17.88
CA LEU A 116 9.45 5.97 16.75
C LEU A 116 7.95 5.75 16.54
N SER A 117 7.21 6.80 16.17
CA SER A 117 5.80 6.73 15.83
C SER A 117 5.51 5.79 14.66
N VAL A 118 4.27 5.29 14.60
CA VAL A 118 3.80 4.40 13.53
C VAL A 118 3.96 5.06 12.15
N GLU A 119 3.68 6.36 12.05
CA GLU A 119 3.82 7.12 10.80
C GLU A 119 5.27 7.16 10.31
N THR A 120 6.21 7.38 11.24
CA THR A 120 7.65 7.43 10.92
C THR A 120 8.15 6.06 10.45
N LEU A 121 7.78 4.98 11.14
CA LEU A 121 8.14 3.63 10.72
C LEU A 121 7.53 3.26 9.36
N ALA A 122 6.27 3.63 9.11
CA ALA A 122 5.65 3.42 7.81
C ALA A 122 6.42 4.16 6.70
N THR A 123 6.84 5.41 6.96
CA THR A 123 7.64 6.22 6.03
C THR A 123 8.99 5.57 5.73
N ILE A 124 9.68 5.03 6.75
CA ILE A 124 10.94 4.30 6.58
C ILE A 124 10.74 3.06 5.70
N ILE A 125 9.74 2.22 6.03
CA ILE A 125 9.43 0.99 5.28
C ILE A 125 9.13 1.31 3.81
N LEU A 126 8.24 2.28 3.55
CA LEU A 126 7.83 2.67 2.20
C LEU A 126 8.99 3.26 1.40
N SER A 127 9.94 3.93 2.06
CA SER A 127 11.13 4.46 1.40
C SER A 127 12.13 3.36 1.02
N LEU A 128 12.21 2.31 1.83
CA LEU A 128 13.10 1.17 1.63
C LEU A 128 12.53 0.07 0.72
N GLN A 129 11.20 0.02 0.52
CA GLN A 129 10.52 -1.11 -0.14
C GLN A 129 11.11 -1.52 -1.49
N LYS A 130 11.57 -0.56 -2.30
CA LYS A 130 12.13 -0.81 -3.65
C LYS A 130 13.44 -1.58 -3.61
N PHE A 131 14.12 -1.54 -2.47
CA PHE A 131 15.41 -2.17 -2.23
C PHE A 131 15.31 -3.33 -1.23
N ALA A 132 14.10 -3.81 -0.93
CA ALA A 132 13.86 -4.89 0.04
C ALA A 132 14.42 -6.27 -0.38
N ALA A 133 14.99 -6.38 -1.58
CA ALA A 133 15.78 -7.54 -1.98
C ALA A 133 17.16 -7.58 -1.29
N GLU A 134 17.65 -6.44 -0.78
CA GLU A 134 18.97 -6.31 -0.17
C GLU A 134 18.96 -6.74 1.31
N PRO A 135 19.93 -7.55 1.77
CA PRO A 135 19.96 -8.12 3.13
C PRO A 135 19.83 -7.09 4.25
N ASP A 136 20.59 -5.99 4.19
CA ASP A 136 20.56 -4.96 5.23
C ASP A 136 19.22 -4.22 5.24
N VAL A 137 18.65 -4.01 4.05
CA VAL A 137 17.38 -3.30 3.87
C VAL A 137 16.22 -4.13 4.40
N VAL A 138 16.16 -5.43 4.06
CA VAL A 138 15.10 -6.31 4.56
C VAL A 138 15.20 -6.48 6.08
N THR A 139 16.41 -6.59 6.63
CA THR A 139 16.64 -6.64 8.08
C THR A 139 16.04 -5.40 8.76
N CYS A 140 16.31 -4.21 8.22
CA CYS A 140 15.75 -2.97 8.74
C CYS A 140 14.22 -2.90 8.61
N ILE A 141 13.65 -3.34 7.48
CA ILE A 141 12.19 -3.42 7.28
C ILE A 141 11.56 -4.39 8.30
N ARG A 142 12.16 -5.56 8.52
CA ARG A 142 11.73 -6.51 9.56
C ARG A 142 11.74 -5.83 10.91
N ASP A 143 12.85 -5.19 11.28
CA ASP A 143 12.99 -4.53 12.57
C ASP A 143 11.93 -3.45 12.79
N CYS A 144 11.62 -2.66 11.76
CA CYS A 144 10.54 -1.68 11.82
C CYS A 144 9.18 -2.32 12.11
N PHE A 145 8.83 -3.43 11.45
CA PHE A 145 7.58 -4.15 11.74
C PHE A 145 7.57 -4.78 13.14
N CYS A 146 8.68 -5.38 13.54
CA CYS A 146 8.83 -6.02 14.85
C CYS A 146 8.92 -5.02 16.02
N ALA A 147 9.21 -3.75 15.74
CA ALA A 147 9.31 -2.70 16.74
C ALA A 147 7.97 -2.37 17.39
N LYS A 148 6.84 -2.63 16.69
CA LYS A 148 5.49 -2.34 17.18
C LYS A 148 4.72 -3.58 17.55
N ARG A 149 3.89 -3.44 18.58
CA ARG A 149 3.05 -4.50 19.16
C ARG A 149 1.62 -4.00 19.26
N LYS A 150 0.66 -4.91 19.46
CA LYS A 150 -0.76 -4.61 19.64
C LYS A 150 -1.25 -3.62 18.57
N MET A 151 -1.97 -2.57 18.97
CA MET A 151 -2.67 -1.65 18.05
C MET A 151 -1.70 -0.94 17.12
N ALA A 152 -0.53 -0.56 17.63
CA ALA A 152 0.51 0.06 16.80
C ALA A 152 1.01 -0.87 15.69
N CYS A 153 1.07 -2.20 15.91
CA CYS A 153 1.42 -3.17 14.86
C CYS A 153 0.35 -3.22 13.77
N MET A 154 -0.92 -3.26 14.15
CA MET A 154 -2.03 -3.23 13.20
C MET A 154 -2.06 -1.92 12.40
N GLN A 155 -1.97 -0.78 13.07
CA GLN A 155 -1.91 0.54 12.43
C GLN A 155 -0.72 0.67 11.48
N LEU A 156 0.46 0.13 11.84
CA LEU A 156 1.63 0.12 10.97
C LEU A 156 1.36 -0.67 9.68
N LYS A 157 0.76 -1.86 9.81
CA LYS A 157 0.40 -2.68 8.65
C LYS A 157 -0.58 -1.96 7.74
N ASP A 158 -1.61 -1.34 8.30
CA ASP A 158 -2.65 -0.66 7.52
C ASP A 158 -2.11 0.60 6.83
N LYS A 159 -1.23 1.37 7.48
CA LYS A 159 -0.56 2.53 6.89
C LYS A 159 0.35 2.15 5.72
N VAL A 160 1.15 1.10 5.89
CA VAL A 160 1.99 0.58 4.80
C VAL A 160 1.10 0.05 3.67
N ASP A 161 0.11 -0.79 3.97
CA ASP A 161 -0.78 -1.41 2.97
C ASP A 161 -1.53 -0.33 2.16
N THR A 162 -1.98 0.75 2.80
CA THR A 162 -2.63 1.87 2.12
C THR A 162 -1.76 2.43 0.99
N LYS A 163 -0.46 2.64 1.23
CA LYS A 163 0.45 3.25 0.24
C LYS A 163 1.04 2.24 -0.73
N PHE A 164 1.31 1.01 -0.27
CA PHE A 164 1.89 -0.05 -1.08
C PHE A 164 1.35 -1.42 -0.65
N PRO A 165 0.91 -2.27 -1.59
CA PRO A 165 0.32 -3.56 -1.23
C PRO A 165 1.25 -4.39 -0.33
N MET A 166 0.78 -4.71 0.88
CA MET A 166 1.54 -5.51 1.84
C MET A 166 1.92 -6.87 1.25
N PHE A 167 1.02 -7.44 0.44
CA PHE A 167 1.30 -8.69 -0.28
C PHE A 167 2.51 -8.57 -1.21
N ASP A 168 2.60 -7.48 -1.98
CA ASP A 168 3.73 -7.27 -2.89
C ASP A 168 5.03 -7.04 -2.10
N LEU A 169 4.98 -6.29 -0.99
CA LEU A 169 6.15 -6.08 -0.14
C LEU A 169 6.69 -7.40 0.40
N ILE A 170 5.81 -8.19 1.00
CA ILE A 170 6.20 -9.42 1.72
C ILE A 170 6.57 -10.55 0.76
N TYR A 171 5.83 -10.75 -0.33
CA TYR A 171 6.02 -11.93 -1.20
C TYR A 171 6.74 -11.65 -2.52
N HIS A 172 6.81 -10.40 -2.97
CA HIS A 172 7.48 -10.05 -4.23
C HIS A 172 8.76 -9.24 -4.02
N CYS A 173 8.79 -8.31 -3.08
CA CYS A 173 9.98 -7.49 -2.83
C CYS A 173 10.99 -8.22 -1.92
N ILE A 174 10.53 -8.83 -0.82
CA ILE A 174 11.39 -9.54 0.13
C ILE A 174 11.76 -10.93 -0.40
N GLN A 175 13.04 -11.10 -0.76
CA GLN A 175 13.58 -12.37 -1.25
C GLN A 175 13.95 -13.33 -0.11
N SER A 176 14.46 -12.80 1.01
CA SER A 176 14.87 -13.61 2.16
C SER A 176 13.67 -14.33 2.80
N ARG A 177 13.69 -15.66 2.76
CA ARG A 177 12.67 -16.50 3.39
C ARG A 177 12.64 -16.32 4.90
N ILE A 178 13.82 -16.25 5.52
CA ILE A 178 13.97 -16.13 6.98
C ILE A 178 13.33 -14.84 7.45
N GLU A 179 13.69 -13.70 6.85
CA GLU A 179 13.15 -12.39 7.22
C GLU A 179 11.63 -12.31 7.01
N ARG A 180 11.15 -12.85 5.89
CA ARG A 180 9.71 -12.95 5.62
C ARG A 180 8.99 -13.76 6.71
N GLU A 181 9.52 -14.93 7.07
CA GLU A 181 8.94 -15.79 8.10
C GLU A 181 8.97 -15.11 9.47
N THR A 182 10.02 -14.36 9.80
CA THR A 182 10.08 -13.58 11.05
C THR A 182 8.99 -12.51 11.11
N ILE A 183 8.79 -11.73 10.03
CA ILE A 183 7.72 -10.71 9.97
C ILE A 183 6.35 -11.37 10.13
N LEU A 184 6.09 -12.45 9.39
CA LEU A 184 4.81 -13.15 9.44
C LEU A 184 4.54 -13.78 10.82
N THR A 185 5.55 -14.36 11.45
CA THR A 185 5.45 -14.93 12.80
C THR A 185 5.11 -13.85 13.83
N HIS A 186 5.74 -12.67 13.71
CA HIS A 186 5.41 -11.52 14.55
C HIS A 186 3.95 -11.08 14.35
N PHE A 187 3.50 -10.97 13.10
CA PHE A 187 2.11 -10.61 12.80
C PHE A 187 1.11 -11.63 13.33
N GLU A 188 1.41 -12.92 13.24
CA GLU A 188 0.57 -13.98 13.78
C GLU A 188 0.49 -13.93 15.30
N ALA A 189 1.63 -13.76 15.98
CA ALA A 189 1.70 -13.64 17.43
C ALA A 189 0.89 -12.43 17.95
N GLU A 190 1.04 -11.26 17.31
CA GLU A 190 0.27 -10.07 17.68
C GLU A 190 -1.23 -10.25 17.36
N ALA A 191 -1.59 -10.86 16.23
CA ALA A 191 -2.99 -11.15 15.90
C ALA A 191 -3.65 -12.16 16.85
N ALA A 192 -2.90 -13.16 17.34
CA ALA A 192 -3.39 -14.09 18.35
C ALA A 192 -3.75 -13.37 19.66
N ARG A 193 -2.88 -12.45 20.12
CA ARG A 193 -3.13 -11.61 21.31
C ARG A 193 -4.36 -10.71 21.17
N PHE A 194 -4.64 -10.25 19.96
CA PHE A 194 -5.84 -9.45 19.68
C PHE A 194 -7.13 -10.23 19.74
N ARG A 195 -7.15 -11.43 19.15
CA ARG A 195 -8.34 -12.27 19.12
C ARG A 195 -8.81 -12.69 20.52
N THR A 196 -7.91 -12.70 21.50
CA THR A 196 -8.24 -12.97 22.91
C THR A 196 -8.77 -11.74 23.65
N SER A 197 -8.68 -10.54 23.07
CA SER A 197 -9.19 -9.31 23.69
C SER A 197 -10.68 -9.19 23.48
N SER A 198 -11.45 -8.99 24.56
CA SER A 198 -12.90 -8.75 24.51
C SER A 198 -13.29 -7.47 23.75
N THR A 199 -12.31 -6.59 23.55
CA THR A 199 -12.47 -5.29 22.90
C THR A 199 -12.09 -5.28 21.42
N TYR A 200 -11.54 -6.37 20.88
CA TYR A 200 -11.09 -6.40 19.49
C TYR A 200 -12.22 -6.79 18.54
N PHE A 201 -12.54 -5.90 17.61
CA PHE A 201 -13.42 -6.19 16.48
C PHE A 201 -12.58 -6.42 15.22
N ALA A 202 -12.81 -7.55 14.54
CA ALA A 202 -12.08 -7.85 13.31
C ALA A 202 -12.50 -6.89 12.19
N PRO A 203 -11.56 -6.16 11.56
CA PRO A 203 -11.89 -5.28 10.45
C PRO A 203 -12.46 -6.11 9.29
N ILE A 204 -13.50 -5.59 8.65
CA ILE A 204 -14.07 -6.23 7.47
C ILE A 204 -13.07 -6.04 6.32
N LYS A 205 -12.73 -7.11 5.60
CA LYS A 205 -11.93 -7.06 4.37
C LYS A 205 -12.76 -7.57 3.21
N LEU A 206 -12.68 -6.89 2.07
CA LEU A 206 -13.33 -7.32 0.83
C LEU A 206 -12.35 -8.11 -0.04
N LEU A 207 -12.62 -9.41 -0.19
CA LEU A 207 -12.01 -10.27 -1.20
C LEU A 207 -13.04 -10.51 -2.31
N CYS A 208 -12.69 -10.17 -3.54
CA CYS A 208 -13.60 -10.23 -4.68
C CYS A 208 -12.93 -10.94 -5.87
N ASP A 209 -13.62 -11.90 -6.48
CA ASP A 209 -13.19 -12.41 -7.78
C ASP A 209 -13.40 -11.33 -8.86
N ILE A 210 -12.68 -11.45 -9.98
CA ILE A 210 -12.78 -10.48 -11.08
C ILE A 210 -13.80 -10.95 -12.11
N ASP A 211 -13.50 -12.07 -12.75
CA ASP A 211 -14.13 -12.50 -13.97
C ASP A 211 -15.55 -13.01 -13.69
N ASP A 212 -16.54 -12.39 -14.34
CA ASP A 212 -17.98 -12.63 -14.16
C ASP A 212 -18.50 -12.50 -12.72
N THR A 213 -17.73 -11.88 -11.83
CA THR A 213 -18.16 -11.48 -10.48
C THR A 213 -18.24 -9.97 -10.36
N MET A 214 -17.20 -9.26 -10.82
CA MET A 214 -17.15 -7.80 -10.77
C MET A 214 -17.30 -7.20 -12.17
N LEU A 215 -16.70 -7.84 -13.18
CA LEU A 215 -16.81 -7.43 -14.57
C LEU A 215 -17.24 -8.61 -15.44
N ALA A 216 -18.03 -8.35 -16.47
CA ALA A 216 -18.35 -9.33 -17.50
C ALA A 216 -17.09 -9.59 -18.34
N ALA A 217 -16.57 -10.82 -18.36
CA ALA A 217 -15.33 -11.12 -19.10
C ALA A 217 -15.26 -12.51 -19.73
N LEU A 218 -15.76 -13.57 -19.08
CA LEU A 218 -15.54 -14.94 -19.56
C LEU A 218 -16.81 -15.52 -20.18
N PHE A 219 -17.92 -15.48 -19.45
CA PHE A 219 -19.13 -16.23 -19.77
C PHE A 219 -20.38 -15.34 -19.86
N ASP A 220 -20.41 -14.20 -19.17
CA ASP A 220 -21.58 -13.33 -19.22
C ASP A 220 -21.59 -12.47 -20.49
N THR A 221 -22.43 -12.87 -21.45
CA THR A 221 -22.59 -12.19 -22.74
C THR A 221 -23.70 -11.13 -22.74
N ARG A 222 -24.41 -10.96 -21.61
CA ARG A 222 -25.49 -9.95 -21.50
C ARG A 222 -24.94 -8.53 -21.50
N TYR A 223 -23.68 -8.37 -21.12
CA TYR A 223 -22.98 -7.09 -21.08
C TYR A 223 -21.78 -7.12 -22.03
N PRO A 224 -21.38 -5.97 -22.60
CA PRO A 224 -20.10 -5.86 -23.30
C PRO A 224 -18.94 -6.31 -22.40
N GLU A 225 -17.89 -6.89 -23.01
CA GLU A 225 -16.69 -7.31 -22.27
C GLU A 225 -16.10 -6.15 -21.46
N LEU A 226 -15.63 -6.45 -20.25
CA LEU A 226 -15.10 -5.53 -19.24
C LEU A 226 -16.13 -4.53 -18.68
N THR A 227 -17.43 -4.75 -18.91
CA THR A 227 -18.47 -3.99 -18.22
C THR A 227 -18.46 -4.34 -16.73
N VAL A 228 -18.23 -3.36 -15.87
CA VAL A 228 -18.44 -3.52 -14.43
C VAL A 228 -19.93 -3.66 -14.15
N TYR A 229 -20.32 -4.68 -13.39
CA TYR A 229 -21.73 -4.88 -13.09
C TYR A 229 -22.32 -3.71 -12.29
N PRO A 230 -23.58 -3.31 -12.57
CA PRO A 230 -24.25 -2.25 -11.83
C PRO A 230 -24.22 -2.49 -10.31
N GLY A 231 -23.87 -1.45 -9.55
CA GLY A 231 -23.86 -1.49 -8.08
C GLY A 231 -22.59 -2.07 -7.43
N VAL A 232 -21.70 -2.75 -8.16
CA VAL A 232 -20.48 -3.36 -7.56
C VAL A 232 -19.56 -2.30 -6.96
N HIS A 233 -19.34 -1.19 -7.65
CA HIS A 233 -18.55 -0.07 -7.11
C HIS A 233 -19.16 0.49 -5.82
N GLN A 234 -20.46 0.76 -5.84
CA GLN A 234 -21.17 1.33 -4.70
C GLN A 234 -21.12 0.38 -3.50
N PHE A 235 -21.35 -0.91 -3.73
CA PHE A 235 -21.25 -1.94 -2.70
C PHE A 235 -19.84 -1.98 -2.08
N ALA A 236 -18.80 -2.05 -2.91
CA ALA A 236 -17.42 -2.08 -2.43
C ALA A 236 -17.05 -0.82 -1.64
N GLN A 237 -17.41 0.35 -2.16
CA GLN A 237 -17.16 1.63 -1.50
C GLN A 237 -17.87 1.73 -0.14
N GLU A 238 -19.15 1.36 -0.09
CA GLU A 238 -19.94 1.46 1.13
C GLU A 238 -19.50 0.45 2.20
N LEU A 239 -19.16 -0.77 1.79
CA LEU A 239 -18.62 -1.80 2.69
C LEU A 239 -17.29 -1.34 3.32
N LEU A 240 -16.37 -0.83 2.51
CA LEU A 240 -15.08 -0.32 2.98
C LEU A 240 -15.25 0.94 3.85
N ARG A 241 -16.15 1.85 3.47
CA ARG A 241 -16.49 3.03 4.26
C ARG A 241 -17.02 2.63 5.64
N ARG A 242 -17.90 1.63 5.71
CA ARG A 242 -18.48 1.14 6.96
C ARG A 242 -17.45 0.40 7.82
N SER A 243 -16.58 -0.40 7.22
CA SER A 243 -15.43 -1.01 7.90
C SER A 243 -14.55 0.06 8.57
N ALA A 244 -14.22 1.13 7.84
CA ALA A 244 -13.41 2.23 8.35
C ALA A 244 -14.11 3.01 9.48
N MET A 245 -15.44 3.18 9.43
CA MET A 245 -16.20 3.80 10.52
C MET A 245 -16.17 2.95 11.78
N ILE A 246 -16.43 1.65 11.66
CA ILE A 246 -16.36 0.72 12.79
C ILE A 246 -14.97 0.79 13.44
N ALA A 247 -13.91 0.75 12.64
CA ALA A 247 -12.54 0.84 13.15
C ALA A 247 -12.24 2.17 13.86
N ALA A 248 -12.73 3.31 13.34
CA ALA A 248 -12.53 4.62 13.95
C ALA A 248 -13.30 4.78 15.26
N ASP A 249 -14.56 4.34 15.30
CA ASP A 249 -15.41 4.40 16.51
C ASP A 249 -14.77 3.60 17.66
N TYR A 250 -14.11 2.47 17.36
CA TYR A 250 -13.36 1.69 18.35
C TYR A 250 -12.03 2.35 18.75
N ALA A 251 -11.33 3.02 17.82
CA ALA A 251 -10.09 3.71 18.13
C ALA A 251 -10.32 4.88 19.10
N ASP A 252 -11.38 5.67 18.90
CA ASP A 252 -11.75 6.80 19.76
C ASP A 252 -12.21 6.33 21.16
N GLN A 253 -12.87 5.18 21.26
CA GLN A 253 -13.24 4.60 22.57
C GLN A 253 -12.05 4.08 23.37
N HIS A 254 -10.89 3.86 22.72
CA HIS A 254 -9.70 3.25 23.34
C HIS A 254 -8.46 4.14 23.28
N SER A 255 -8.57 5.36 22.77
CA SER A 255 -7.55 6.41 22.89
C SER A 255 -7.56 7.00 24.31
N GLY A 256 -7.26 6.16 25.30
CA GLY A 256 -6.92 6.60 26.66
C GLY A 256 -5.46 7.05 26.79
N TYR A 257 -4.68 7.10 25.70
CA TYR A 257 -3.29 7.59 25.70
C TYR A 257 -2.94 8.26 24.36
N GLU A 258 -2.24 9.39 24.51
CA GLU A 258 -1.76 10.36 23.51
C GLU A 258 -2.83 11.27 22.88
N HIS A 259 -3.51 12.02 23.75
CA HIS A 259 -3.91 13.39 23.39
C HIS A 259 -2.63 14.24 23.38
N ASP A 260 -2.23 14.71 22.20
CA ASP A 260 -1.18 15.71 22.04
C ASP A 260 -1.78 17.04 22.54
N ASP A 261 -1.76 17.24 23.85
CA ASP A 261 -2.17 18.49 24.52
C ASP A 261 -1.17 19.59 24.16
N SER A 262 -1.38 20.23 23.02
CA SER A 262 -0.84 21.56 22.74
C SER A 262 -1.71 22.25 21.69
N ASP A 263 -2.86 22.73 22.14
CA ASP A 263 -3.56 23.87 21.53
C ASP A 263 -4.39 24.54 22.63
N SER A 264 -3.70 25.27 23.52
CA SER A 264 -4.33 26.33 24.29
C SER A 264 -4.23 27.60 23.45
N ASP A 265 -5.28 27.92 22.71
CA ASP A 265 -5.66 29.30 22.48
C ASP A 265 -7.18 29.38 22.47
N THR A 266 -7.68 29.94 23.56
CA THR A 266 -9.03 30.46 23.71
C THR A 266 -9.28 31.51 22.64
N ASP A 267 -10.28 31.29 21.79
CA ASP A 267 -11.12 32.37 21.29
C ASP A 267 -12.56 31.88 21.10
N LEU A 268 -13.44 32.64 21.75
CA LEU A 268 -14.88 32.49 21.81
C LEU A 268 -15.54 32.85 20.47
N GLU A 269 -16.71 32.22 20.25
CA GLU A 269 -17.80 32.70 19.37
C GLU A 269 -17.56 32.67 17.85
N ALA A 270 -18.03 31.60 17.21
CA ALA A 270 -19.08 31.66 16.16
C ALA A 270 -19.28 30.28 15.53
N GLY A 271 -20.50 29.75 15.64
CA GLY A 271 -20.86 28.48 15.02
C GLY A 271 -20.73 28.53 13.50
N THR A 272 -19.92 27.63 12.94
CA THR A 272 -20.16 27.05 11.62
C THR A 272 -19.53 25.67 11.59
N THR A 273 -20.38 24.65 11.41
CA THR A 273 -20.00 23.26 11.22
C THR A 273 -19.20 23.11 9.94
N ASP A 274 -17.88 23.21 10.03
CA ASP A 274 -16.98 22.79 8.95
C ASP A 274 -16.08 21.68 9.50
N ARG A 275 -16.64 20.47 9.58
CA ARG A 275 -15.87 19.24 9.74
C ARG A 275 -15.05 19.05 8.47
N LEU A 276 -13.91 19.74 8.44
CA LEU A 276 -12.86 19.63 7.44
C LEU A 276 -12.60 18.14 7.18
N THR A 277 -12.95 17.70 5.98
CA THR A 277 -12.86 16.31 5.52
C THR A 277 -11.40 15.85 5.57
N LYS A 278 -11.00 15.24 6.68
CA LYS A 278 -9.77 14.43 6.71
C LYS A 278 -9.95 13.34 5.63
N PRO A 279 -9.00 13.19 4.69
CA PRO A 279 -9.08 12.13 3.70
C PRO A 279 -9.11 10.79 4.43
N LYS A 280 -10.26 10.10 4.38
CA LYS A 280 -10.42 8.77 4.98
C LYS A 280 -9.42 7.83 4.30
N GLU A 281 -8.49 7.32 5.08
CA GLU A 281 -7.53 6.30 4.67
C GLU A 281 -8.35 5.06 4.24
N MET A 282 -8.51 4.87 2.93
CA MET A 282 -9.47 3.93 2.37
C MET A 282 -8.80 2.56 2.24
N GLN A 283 -9.34 1.57 2.97
CA GLN A 283 -8.87 0.19 2.96
C GLN A 283 -8.90 -0.40 1.52
N ARG A 284 -7.89 -1.17 1.15
CA ARG A 284 -7.79 -1.77 -0.19
C ARG A 284 -8.76 -2.93 -0.40
N VAL A 285 -9.31 -3.03 -1.61
CA VAL A 285 -9.98 -4.25 -2.09
C VAL A 285 -8.92 -5.28 -2.48
N ALA A 286 -9.08 -6.54 -2.06
CA ALA A 286 -8.30 -7.64 -2.59
C ALA A 286 -9.06 -8.30 -3.74
N PHE A 287 -8.51 -8.24 -4.95
CA PHE A 287 -9.02 -8.98 -6.09
C PHE A 287 -8.32 -10.32 -6.21
N LEU A 288 -9.10 -11.38 -6.41
CA LEU A 288 -8.61 -12.71 -6.76
C LEU A 288 -8.89 -12.96 -8.24
N THR A 289 -7.96 -13.61 -8.94
CA THR A 289 -8.22 -14.06 -10.30
C THR A 289 -7.46 -15.34 -10.61
N ALA A 290 -8.10 -16.21 -11.40
CA ALA A 290 -7.49 -17.38 -12.01
C ALA A 290 -6.69 -17.04 -13.27
N ARG A 291 -6.70 -15.77 -13.72
CA ARG A 291 -5.88 -15.33 -14.84
C ARG A 291 -4.40 -15.58 -14.55
N PRO A 292 -3.63 -15.98 -15.57
CA PRO A 292 -2.21 -16.24 -15.39
C PRO A 292 -1.40 -14.96 -15.14
N GLU A 293 -0.31 -15.09 -14.38
CA GLU A 293 0.60 -13.99 -14.01
C GLU A 293 1.14 -13.18 -15.21
N VAL A 294 1.27 -13.80 -16.39
CA VAL A 294 1.68 -13.09 -17.62
C VAL A 294 0.69 -11.99 -18.03
N LEU A 295 -0.57 -12.08 -17.59
CA LEU A 295 -1.61 -11.08 -17.82
C LEU A 295 -1.71 -10.06 -16.68
N ARG A 296 -0.86 -10.11 -15.65
CA ARG A 296 -0.93 -9.18 -14.49
C ARG A 296 -1.00 -7.73 -14.93
N LYS A 297 -0.10 -7.30 -15.83
CA LYS A 297 -0.08 -5.91 -16.31
C LYS A 297 -1.39 -5.50 -16.97
N ARG A 298 -1.98 -6.41 -17.77
CA ARG A 298 -3.26 -6.20 -18.44
C ARG A 298 -4.40 -6.13 -17.42
N SER A 299 -4.51 -7.11 -16.52
CA SER A 299 -5.54 -7.11 -15.46
C SER A 299 -5.46 -5.86 -14.59
N LEU A 300 -4.25 -5.38 -14.24
CA LEU A 300 -4.06 -4.12 -13.52
C LEU A 300 -4.57 -2.91 -14.31
N GLN A 301 -4.36 -2.88 -15.63
CA GLN A 301 -4.83 -1.80 -16.49
C GLN A 301 -6.35 -1.82 -16.64
N GLU A 302 -6.95 -2.99 -16.82
CA GLU A 302 -8.40 -3.17 -16.93
C GLU A 302 -9.11 -2.73 -15.65
N LEU A 303 -8.66 -3.21 -14.48
CA LEU A 303 -9.20 -2.79 -13.18
C LEU A 303 -9.14 -1.27 -12.99
N ARG A 304 -8.03 -0.64 -13.39
CA ARG A 304 -7.88 0.83 -13.32
C ARG A 304 -8.77 1.56 -14.32
N ALA A 305 -8.92 1.04 -15.53
CA ALA A 305 -9.83 1.59 -16.53
C ALA A 305 -11.29 1.49 -16.06
N CYS A 306 -11.61 0.44 -15.32
CA CYS A 306 -12.88 0.25 -14.62
C CYS A 306 -13.03 1.12 -13.36
N GLY A 307 -12.09 2.02 -13.03
CA GLY A 307 -12.22 2.96 -11.91
C GLY A 307 -11.74 2.44 -10.55
N PHE A 308 -11.14 1.25 -10.46
CA PHE A 308 -10.50 0.77 -9.24
C PHE A 308 -9.07 1.33 -9.13
N GLN A 309 -8.81 2.16 -8.11
CA GLN A 309 -7.50 2.80 -7.92
C GLN A 309 -6.68 2.16 -6.79
N HIS A 310 -7.33 1.73 -5.71
CA HIS A 310 -6.68 1.23 -4.50
C HIS A 310 -7.05 -0.23 -4.25
N PHE A 311 -6.26 -1.14 -4.80
CA PHE A 311 -6.50 -2.58 -4.68
C PHE A 311 -5.21 -3.39 -4.61
N THR A 312 -5.35 -4.64 -4.20
CA THR A 312 -4.31 -5.68 -4.24
C THR A 312 -4.78 -6.77 -5.19
N LEU A 313 -3.94 -7.18 -6.14
CA LEU A 313 -4.29 -8.23 -7.11
C LEU A 313 -3.57 -9.53 -6.74
N LEU A 314 -4.35 -10.52 -6.33
CA LEU A 314 -3.90 -11.87 -6.02
C LEU A 314 -4.13 -12.75 -7.24
N MET A 315 -3.04 -13.26 -7.83
CA MET A 315 -3.07 -14.12 -9.00
C MET A 315 -2.51 -15.50 -8.65
N GLY A 316 -3.11 -16.54 -9.22
CA GLY A 316 -2.57 -17.89 -9.11
C GLY A 316 -1.22 -18.01 -9.83
N ARG A 317 -0.21 -18.61 -9.18
CA ARG A 317 0.93 -19.17 -9.92
C ARG A 317 0.44 -20.39 -10.70
N PHE A 318 0.73 -20.45 -12.00
CA PHE A 318 0.36 -21.57 -12.89
C PHE A 318 0.63 -22.96 -12.28
N ALA A 319 1.72 -23.12 -11.52
CA ALA A 319 2.08 -24.36 -10.85
C ALA A 319 1.06 -24.85 -9.80
N ASN A 320 0.28 -23.94 -9.21
CA ASN A 320 -0.76 -24.28 -8.22
C ASN A 320 -2.17 -24.38 -8.83
N MET A 321 -2.36 -23.95 -10.08
CA MET A 321 -3.67 -24.00 -10.75
C MET A 321 -4.09 -25.42 -11.16
N TRP A 322 -3.13 -26.34 -11.35
CA TRP A 322 -3.43 -27.77 -11.50
C TRP A 322 -3.81 -28.44 -10.17
N GLY A 323 -3.67 -27.72 -9.04
CA GLY A 323 -4.19 -28.12 -7.73
C GLY A 323 -5.67 -27.80 -7.52
N SER A 324 -6.36 -27.14 -8.47
CA SER A 324 -7.80 -26.85 -8.40
C SER A 324 -8.66 -28.12 -8.27
N GLN A 325 -8.19 -29.25 -8.81
CA GLN A 325 -8.81 -30.57 -8.56
C GLN A 325 -8.74 -31.02 -7.09
N ARG A 326 -7.77 -30.55 -6.28
CA ARG A 326 -7.68 -30.86 -4.85
C ARG A 326 -8.58 -29.97 -3.98
N ILE A 327 -8.81 -28.72 -4.37
CA ILE A 327 -9.68 -27.80 -3.61
C ILE A 327 -11.16 -28.14 -3.86
N ALA A 328 -11.53 -28.53 -5.08
CA ALA A 328 -12.89 -29.00 -5.39
C ALA A 328 -13.20 -30.39 -4.77
N SER A 329 -12.23 -31.31 -4.73
CA SER A 329 -12.44 -32.64 -4.13
C SER A 329 -12.47 -32.64 -2.59
N GLY A 330 -11.87 -31.64 -1.94
CA GLY A 330 -11.98 -31.45 -0.49
C GLY A 330 -13.37 -31.02 -0.02
N LYS A 331 -14.11 -30.24 -0.84
CA LYS A 331 -15.47 -29.79 -0.50
C LYS A 331 -16.55 -30.86 -0.71
N LEU A 332 -16.32 -31.83 -1.61
CA LEU A 332 -17.27 -32.93 -1.84
C LEU A 332 -17.15 -34.08 -0.84
N ARG A 333 -16.03 -34.21 -0.10
CA ARG A 333 -15.86 -35.28 0.91
C ARG A 333 -16.35 -34.93 2.31
N VAL A 334 -16.72 -33.67 2.57
CA VAL A 334 -17.21 -33.23 3.89
C VAL A 334 -18.75 -33.23 3.95
N SER A 335 -19.45 -33.44 2.83
CA SER A 335 -20.92 -33.47 2.79
C SER A 335 -21.50 -34.89 2.62
N GLY A 336 -20.74 -35.93 2.93
CA GLY A 336 -21.16 -37.32 2.80
C GLY A 336 -20.57 -38.20 3.89
N LYS A 337 -20.92 -37.90 5.14
CA LYS A 337 -20.85 -38.82 6.29
C LYS A 337 -21.92 -38.39 7.28
N ASP A 338 -23.09 -39.00 7.14
CA ASP A 338 -23.93 -39.34 8.29
C ASP A 338 -23.21 -40.40 9.15
#